data_AF-A0A099KWE0-F1
#
_entry.id   AF-A0A099KWE0-F1
#
_cell.length_a   1.000
_cell.length_b   1.000
_cell.length_c   1.000
_cell.angle_alpha   90.00
_cell.angle_beta   90.00
_cell.angle_gamma   90.00
#
_symmetry.space_group_name_H-M   'P 1'
#
loop_
_entity.id
_entity.type
_entity.pdbx_description
1 polymer ?
#
loop_
_entity_poly.entity_id
_entity_poly.type
_entity_poly.pdbx_seq_one_letter_code
_entity_poly.pdbx_strand_id
1 'polypeptide(L)'
;MYFAFNRYEQGGIGIGIEVSAYRYDQDMSDFDYSSTYTERDISLTLPISATKKIYITPSLGLRQIRNVSEINGKKTESSQYEPLYGLDFTYMLDNVSLTVGVDKSKSSDWSMTYGLGVSF
;
A
#
# COMPACT_ATOMS: atom_id res chain seq x y z
N MET A 1 7.43 -2.57 3.12
CA MET A 1 6.73 -3.67 3.83
C MET A 1 5.24 -3.49 3.62
N TYR A 2 4.52 -4.55 3.24
CA TYR A 2 3.09 -4.52 2.93
C TYR A 2 2.38 -5.64 3.68
N PHE A 3 1.21 -5.34 4.26
CA PHE A 3 0.34 -6.30 4.93
C PHE A 3 -1.10 -6.05 4.53
N ALA A 4 -1.81 -7.13 4.22
CA ALA A 4 -3.23 -7.13 3.94
C ALA A 4 -3.93 -8.14 4.84
N PHE A 5 -5.04 -7.72 5.46
CA PHE A 5 -5.94 -8.62 6.15
C PHE A 5 -7.34 -8.44 5.56
N ASN A 6 -7.77 -9.42 4.77
CA ASN A 6 -9.05 -9.41 4.09
C ASN A 6 -9.88 -10.59 4.58
N ARG A 7 -11.07 -10.31 5.12
CA ARG A 7 -12.09 -11.33 5.35
C ARG A 7 -12.95 -11.43 4.10
N TYR A 8 -12.82 -12.54 3.38
CA TYR A 8 -13.57 -12.80 2.16
C TYR A 8 -14.92 -13.46 2.49
N GLU A 9 -15.95 -13.14 1.72
CA GLU A 9 -17.28 -13.74 1.84
C GLU A 9 -17.75 -14.27 0.48
N GLN A 10 -17.98 -15.58 0.40
CA GLN A 10 -18.41 -16.23 -0.85
C GLN A 10 -19.84 -15.81 -1.19
N GLY A 11 -20.03 -15.23 -2.39
CA GLY A 11 -21.33 -14.71 -2.81
C GLY A 11 -21.74 -13.39 -2.15
N GLY A 12 -20.82 -12.74 -1.43
CA GLY A 12 -21.09 -11.50 -0.68
C GLY A 12 -19.97 -10.46 -0.80
N ILE A 13 -19.99 -9.54 0.16
CA ILE A 13 -19.02 -8.44 0.30
C ILE A 13 -18.26 -8.65 1.59
N GLY A 14 -16.95 -8.88 1.46
CA GLY A 14 -16.02 -8.95 2.58
C GLY A 14 -15.63 -7.58 3.10
N ILE A 15 -14.75 -7.57 4.10
CA ILE A 15 -14.12 -6.36 4.62
C ILE A 15 -12.66 -6.65 4.97
N GLY A 16 -11.79 -5.68 4.77
CA GLY A 16 -10.40 -5.78 5.15
C GLY A 16 -9.72 -4.45 5.40
N ILE A 17 -8.43 -4.57 5.70
CA ILE A 17 -7.52 -3.47 5.91
C ILE A 17 -6.17 -3.80 5.29
N GLU A 18 -5.57 -2.79 4.68
CA GLU A 18 -4.24 -2.86 4.09
C GLU A 18 -3.35 -1.79 4.66
N VAL A 19 -2.10 -2.15 4.95
CA VAL A 19 -1.10 -1.25 5.51
C VAL A 19 0.21 -1.46 4.78
N SER A 20 0.81 -0.37 4.31
CA SER A 20 2.12 -0.40 3.68
C SER A 20 3.05 0.63 4.33
N ALA A 21 4.33 0.34 4.35
CA ALA A 21 5.36 1.26 4.80
C ALA A 21 6.63 1.10 3.94
N TYR A 22 7.05 2.18 3.31
CA TYR A 22 8.28 2.24 2.51
C TYR A 22 9.22 3.28 3.11
N ARG A 23 10.51 2.98 3.11
CA ARG A 23 11.55 3.90 3.57
C ARG A 23 12.72 3.81 2.61
N TYR A 24 13.15 4.97 2.13
CA TYR A 24 14.34 5.12 1.29
C TYR A 24 15.26 6.13 1.97
N ASP A 25 16.46 5.68 2.30
CA ASP A 25 17.50 6.52 2.87
C ASP A 25 18.55 6.78 1.79
N GLN A 26 18.96 8.03 1.65
CA GLN A 26 20.03 8.48 0.77
C GLN A 26 21.02 9.29 1.59
N ASP A 27 22.30 8.97 1.45
CA ASP A 27 23.40 9.66 2.13
C ASP A 27 24.50 9.95 1.11
N MET A 28 24.93 11.21 1.03
CA MET A 28 26.00 11.68 0.15
C MET A 28 27.01 12.46 0.97
N SER A 29 28.01 11.74 1.48
CA SER A 29 29.07 12.26 2.34
C SER A 29 29.90 13.39 1.69
N ASP A 30 30.09 13.36 0.37
CA ASP A 30 30.83 14.41 -0.37
C ASP A 30 30.17 15.79 -0.31
N PHE A 31 28.86 15.85 -0.03
CA PHE A 31 28.06 17.09 -0.05
C PHE A 31 27.40 17.42 1.29
N ASP A 32 27.75 16.70 2.37
CA ASP A 32 27.09 16.79 3.69
C ASP A 32 25.55 16.81 3.55
N TYR A 33 25.06 15.84 2.78
CA TYR A 33 23.66 15.69 2.42
C TYR A 33 23.13 14.33 2.86
N SER A 34 22.03 14.32 3.61
CA SER A 34 21.25 13.12 3.84
C SER A 34 19.76 13.37 3.58
N SER A 35 19.05 12.34 3.17
CA SER A 35 17.61 12.37 2.94
C SER A 35 16.97 11.05 3.32
N THR A 36 15.89 11.12 4.09
CA THR A 36 15.00 10.01 4.37
C THR A 36 13.63 10.32 3.80
N TYR A 37 13.23 9.50 2.83
CA TYR A 37 11.87 9.46 2.29
C TYR A 37 11.11 8.31 2.95
N THR A 38 9.92 8.57 3.49
CA THR A 38 9.04 7.54 4.06
C THR A 38 7.62 7.68 3.53
N GLU A 39 7.06 6.58 3.04
CA GLU A 39 5.64 6.45 2.72
C GLU A 39 4.98 5.50 3.71
N ARG A 40 3.76 5.84 4.13
CA ARG A 40 2.91 4.97 4.93
C ARG A 40 1.50 5.01 4.39
N ASP A 41 0.96 3.85 4.07
CA ASP A 41 -0.39 3.73 3.55
C ASP A 41 -1.26 2.98 4.54
N ILE A 42 -2.52 3.41 4.65
CA ILE A 42 -3.57 2.67 5.33
C ILE A 42 -4.84 2.75 4.49
N SER A 43 -5.43 1.60 4.17
CA SER A 43 -6.61 1.50 3.34
C SER A 43 -7.63 0.53 3.92
N LEU A 44 -8.90 0.88 3.77
CA LEU A 44 -10.02 -0.06 3.95
C LEU A 44 -10.31 -0.72 2.62
N THR A 45 -10.58 -2.01 2.65
CA THR A 45 -10.81 -2.83 1.46
C THR A 45 -12.16 -3.53 1.54
N LEU A 46 -12.79 -3.71 0.38
CA LEU A 46 -14.10 -4.36 0.27
C LEU A 46 -14.03 -5.48 -0.77
N PRO A 47 -13.59 -6.70 -0.40
CA PRO A 47 -13.53 -7.82 -1.34
C PRO A 47 -14.93 -8.24 -1.81
N ILE A 48 -15.23 -8.08 -3.09
CA ILE A 48 -16.51 -8.45 -3.70
C ILE A 48 -16.34 -9.75 -4.48
N SER A 49 -17.12 -10.77 -4.15
CA SER A 49 -17.10 -12.06 -4.84
C SER A 49 -17.62 -11.92 -6.27
N ALA A 50 -16.74 -12.01 -7.28
CA ALA A 50 -17.14 -12.13 -8.68
C ALA A 50 -17.49 -13.58 -9.05
N THR A 51 -16.77 -14.54 -8.46
CA THR A 51 -17.08 -15.98 -8.55
C THR A 51 -16.73 -16.67 -7.23
N LYS A 52 -16.94 -17.98 -7.12
CA LYS A 52 -16.55 -18.77 -5.94
C LYS A 52 -15.06 -18.68 -5.58
N LYS A 53 -14.18 -18.33 -6.53
CA LYS A 53 -12.72 -18.26 -6.36
C LYS A 53 -12.11 -16.91 -6.73
N ILE A 54 -12.89 -15.96 -7.24
CA ILE A 54 -12.38 -14.68 -7.75
C ILE A 54 -13.04 -13.54 -7.01
N TYR A 55 -12.23 -12.61 -6.52
CA TYR A 55 -12.67 -11.41 -5.82
C TYR A 55 -12.09 -10.17 -6.49
N ILE A 56 -12.93 -9.13 -6.56
CA ILE A 56 -12.54 -7.78 -6.95
C ILE A 56 -12.64 -6.91 -5.70
N THR A 57 -11.54 -6.28 -5.32
CA THR A 57 -11.39 -5.63 -4.01
C THR A 57 -11.04 -4.16 -4.23
N PRO A 58 -12.03 -3.27 -4.36
CA PRO A 58 -11.78 -1.84 -4.27
C PRO A 58 -11.25 -1.46 -2.88
N SER A 59 -10.35 -0.48 -2.84
CA SER A 59 -9.80 0.06 -1.61
C SER A 59 -9.83 1.60 -1.60
N LEU A 60 -10.00 2.15 -0.40
CA LEU A 60 -9.93 3.58 -0.15
C LEU A 60 -9.12 3.81 1.13
N GLY A 61 -8.17 4.73 1.06
CA GLY A 61 -7.23 4.95 2.13
C GLY A 61 -6.60 6.33 2.15
N LEU A 62 -5.58 6.43 2.97
CA LEU A 62 -4.74 7.62 3.14
C LEU A 62 -3.27 7.21 3.04
N ARG A 63 -2.51 7.99 2.28
CA ARG A 63 -1.05 7.91 2.19
C ARG A 63 -0.43 9.08 2.94
N GLN A 64 0.50 8.79 3.83
CA GLN A 64 1.39 9.78 4.43
C GLN A 64 2.74 9.72 3.72
N ILE A 65 3.18 10.87 3.19
CA ILE A 65 4.52 11.05 2.63
C ILE A 65 5.30 11.93 3.59
N ARG A 66 6.45 11.46 4.07
CA ARG A 66 7.34 12.20 4.96
C ARG A 66 8.72 12.29 4.33
N ASN A 67 9.20 13.51 4.16
CA ASN A 67 10.53 13.82 3.67
C ASN A 67 11.31 14.51 4.75
N VAL A 68 12.47 13.97 5.08
CA VAL A 68 13.44 14.57 5.98
C VAL A 68 14.72 14.74 5.19
N SER A 69 15.19 15.96 5.00
CA SER A 69 16.50 16.22 4.39
C SER A 69 17.39 17.03 5.32
N GLU A 70 18.68 16.77 5.24
CA GLU A 70 19.72 17.49 5.96
C GLU A 70 20.77 17.94 4.94
N ILE A 71 21.05 19.23 4.91
CA ILE A 71 22.11 19.83 4.08
C ILE A 71 22.96 20.69 5.01
N ASN A 72 24.27 20.43 5.09
CA ASN A 72 25.19 21.21 5.93
C ASN A 72 24.71 21.31 7.39
N GLY A 73 24.24 20.20 7.97
CA GLY A 73 23.68 20.15 9.34
C GLY A 73 22.33 20.85 9.54
N LYS A 74 21.70 21.41 8.49
CA LYS A 74 20.36 22.00 8.58
C LYS A 74 19.29 21.01 8.14
N LYS A 75 18.46 20.61 9.11
CA LYS A 75 17.35 19.70 8.89
C LYS A 75 16.10 20.42 8.39
N THR A 76 15.53 19.94 7.30
CA THR A 76 14.22 20.33 6.78
C THR A 76 13.31 19.11 6.78
N GLU A 77 12.06 19.29 7.22
CA GLU A 77 11.07 18.22 7.25
C GLU A 77 9.76 18.68 6.62
N SER A 78 9.17 17.81 5.80
CA SER A 78 7.82 17.98 5.29
C SER A 78 7.03 16.70 5.43
N SER A 79 5.75 16.84 5.77
CA SER A 79 4.78 15.74 5.81
C SER A 79 3.55 16.14 5.01
N GLN A 80 3.09 15.24 4.16
CA GLN A 80 1.91 15.42 3.32
C GLN A 80 0.99 14.21 3.47
N TYR A 81 -0.31 14.45 3.33
CA TYR A 81 -1.34 13.42 3.36
C TYR A 81 -2.17 13.48 2.09
N GLU A 82 -2.40 12.33 1.48
CA GLU A 82 -3.13 12.22 0.24
C GLU A 82 -4.16 11.09 0.28
N PRO A 83 -5.29 11.23 -0.43
CA PRO A 83 -6.17 10.10 -0.64
C PRO A 83 -5.48 9.02 -1.48
N LEU A 84 -5.73 7.77 -1.11
CA LEU A 84 -5.24 6.58 -1.79
C LEU A 84 -6.44 5.77 -2.28
N TYR A 85 -6.40 5.37 -3.53
CA TYR A 85 -7.43 4.52 -4.14
C TYR A 85 -6.74 3.30 -4.74
N GLY A 86 -7.35 2.13 -4.57
CA GLY A 86 -6.82 0.91 -5.13
C GLY A 86 -7.88 -0.03 -5.66
N LEU A 87 -7.44 -0.96 -6.49
CA LEU A 87 -8.26 -2.03 -7.01
C LEU A 87 -7.44 -3.30 -7.14
N ASP A 88 -7.86 -4.30 -6.38
CA ASP A 88 -7.18 -5.59 -6.29
C ASP A 88 -8.01 -6.69 -6.94
N PHE A 89 -7.32 -7.60 -7.63
CA PHE A 89 -7.88 -8.84 -8.13
C PHE A 89 -7.25 -10.00 -7.37
N THR A 90 -8.09 -10.78 -6.69
CA THR A 90 -7.65 -11.95 -5.90
C THR A 90 -8.22 -13.23 -6.49
N TYR A 91 -7.34 -14.23 -6.67
CA TYR A 91 -7.70 -15.61 -6.96
C TYR A 91 -7.44 -16.50 -5.74
N MET A 92 -8.47 -17.20 -5.29
CA MET A 92 -8.42 -18.16 -4.20
C MET A 92 -8.07 -19.56 -4.71
N LEU A 93 -6.86 -20.00 -4.36
CA LEU A 93 -6.53 -21.42 -4.25
C LEU A 93 -7.03 -21.92 -2.88
N ASP A 94 -7.19 -23.23 -2.73
CA ASP A 94 -7.95 -23.80 -1.61
C ASP A 94 -7.53 -23.23 -0.22
N ASN A 95 -6.22 -23.11 0.05
CA ASN A 95 -5.69 -22.51 1.30
C ASN A 95 -4.77 -21.30 1.05
N VAL A 96 -4.66 -20.83 -0.19
CA VAL A 96 -3.69 -19.80 -0.60
C VAL A 96 -4.37 -18.82 -1.53
N SER A 97 -4.03 -17.54 -1.45
CA SER A 97 -4.52 -16.55 -2.40
C SER A 97 -3.38 -15.92 -3.19
N LEU A 98 -3.68 -15.60 -4.44
CA LEU A 98 -2.84 -14.79 -5.32
C LEU A 98 -3.57 -13.47 -5.55
N THR A 99 -2.93 -12.35 -5.25
CA THR A 99 -3.47 -11.01 -5.46
C THR A 99 -2.58 -10.23 -6.40
N VAL A 100 -3.20 -9.51 -7.33
CA VAL A 100 -2.55 -8.45 -8.12
C VAL A 100 -3.38 -7.19 -7.96
N GLY A 101 -2.73 -6.10 -7.59
CA GLY A 101 -3.40 -4.84 -7.26
C GLY A 101 -2.76 -3.65 -7.94
N VAL A 102 -3.53 -2.58 -8.06
CA VAL A 102 -3.04 -1.27 -8.50
C VAL A 102 -3.54 -0.19 -7.56
N ASP A 103 -2.64 0.69 -7.15
CA ASP A 103 -2.95 1.82 -6.27
C ASP A 103 -2.54 3.14 -6.92
N LYS A 104 -3.28 4.21 -6.60
CA LYS A 104 -3.00 5.58 -7.05
C LYS A 104 -3.21 6.57 -5.90
N SER A 105 -2.19 7.38 -5.61
CA SER A 105 -2.35 8.61 -4.83
C SER A 105 -2.33 9.84 -5.74
N LYS A 106 -2.56 11.03 -5.22
CA LYS A 106 -2.60 12.26 -6.03
C LYS A 106 -1.24 12.57 -6.67
N SER A 107 -0.15 12.50 -5.90
CA SER A 107 1.19 12.86 -6.34
C SER A 107 2.03 11.72 -6.91
N SER A 108 1.60 10.46 -6.78
CA SER A 108 2.36 9.29 -7.24
C SER A 108 1.90 8.78 -8.60
N ASP A 109 2.78 8.13 -9.34
CA ASP A 109 2.37 7.24 -10.42
C ASP A 109 1.58 6.05 -9.87
N TRP A 110 0.97 5.27 -10.78
CA TRP A 110 0.32 4.00 -10.42
C TRP A 110 1.36 3.03 -9.86
N SER A 111 1.11 2.49 -8.68
CA SER A 111 1.92 1.42 -8.09
C SER A 111 1.21 0.10 -8.25
N MET A 112 1.96 -0.94 -8.65
CA MET A 112 1.41 -2.29 -8.80
C MET A 112 1.88 -3.16 -7.64
N THR A 113 0.95 -3.88 -7.03
CA THR A 113 1.17 -4.76 -5.88
C THR A 113 0.93 -6.21 -6.27
N TYR A 114 1.73 -7.11 -5.68
CA TYR A 114 1.59 -8.55 -5.85
C TYR A 114 1.60 -9.19 -4.47
N GLY A 115 0.59 -10.00 -4.18
CA GLY A 115 0.38 -10.62 -2.87
C GLY A 115 0.26 -12.13 -2.96
N LEU A 116 0.90 -12.82 -2.02
CA LEU A 116 0.61 -14.20 -1.67
C LEU A 116 -0.01 -14.21 -0.28
N GLY A 117 -1.21 -14.74 -0.14
CA GLY A 117 -1.93 -14.84 1.12
C GLY A 117 -2.18 -16.27 1.54
N VAL A 118 -2.40 -16.50 2.83
CA VAL A 118 -2.95 -17.75 3.35
C VAL A 118 -4.43 -17.52 3.62
N SER A 119 -5.27 -18.44 3.16
CA SER A 119 -6.73 -18.36 3.29
C SER A 119 -7.20 -19.49 4.21
N PHE A 120 -8.00 -19.15 5.20
CA PHE A 120 -8.58 -20.08 6.18
C PHE A 120 -10.05 -19.76 6.44
#